data_AF-A0A521W9V1-F1
#
_entry.id   AF-A0A521W9V1-F1
#
_cell.length_a   1.000
_cell.length_b   1.000
_cell.length_c   1.000
_cell.angle_alpha   90.00
_cell.angle_beta   90.00
_cell.angle_gamma   90.00
#
_symmetry.space_group_name_H-M   'P 1'
#
loop_
_entity.id
_entity.type
_entity.pdbx_description
1 polymer ?
#
loop_
_entity_poly.entity_id
_entity_poly.type
_entity_poly.pdbx_seq_one_letter_code
_entity_poly.pdbx_strand_id
1 'polypeptide(L)'
;MSIPLWFKLAWTTFVLYVMVVWWRHYGWRNFLWFSDIAFLGSVPALWLESAALASALVVSVLLPELVWNLDFALRLLSGRRFTPLTDYMFERERPLLLRGLSLFHVLLPPVLLWMVAAWGYDAAVALPGAMLLAACALPCSRYLGTPAQNINWTHAFGRRPVRWPAWCYLVALFAGFVLLVYVPTDLLLRAIAR
;
A
#
# COMPACT_ATOMS: atom_id res chain seq x y z
N MET A 1 1.22 10.42 22.15
CA MET A 1 1.76 9.14 22.65
C MET A 1 3.10 8.90 21.95
N SER A 2 4.16 8.47 22.62
CA SER A 2 5.43 8.14 21.94
C SER A 2 5.47 6.67 21.54
N ILE A 3 5.95 6.39 20.32
CA ILE A 3 6.16 5.01 19.86
C ILE A 3 7.50 4.51 20.43
N PRO A 4 7.53 3.40 21.18
CA PRO A 4 8.73 2.96 21.88
C PRO A 4 9.81 2.46 20.94
N LEU A 5 11.08 2.62 21.33
CA LEU A 5 12.25 2.23 20.52
C LEU A 5 12.23 0.76 20.11
N TRP A 6 11.84 -0.15 21.01
CA TRP A 6 11.77 -1.58 20.70
C TRP A 6 10.85 -1.87 19.51
N PHE A 7 9.75 -1.12 19.38
CA PHE A 7 8.82 -1.29 18.27
C PHE A 7 9.43 -0.77 16.97
N LYS A 8 10.09 0.40 17.00
CA LYS A 8 10.80 0.94 15.83
C LYS A 8 11.84 -0.05 15.31
N LEU A 9 12.62 -0.64 16.21
CA LEU A 9 13.62 -1.67 15.88
C LEU A 9 12.96 -2.92 15.29
N ALA A 10 11.94 -3.49 15.96
CA ALA A 10 11.25 -4.68 15.50
C ALA A 10 10.59 -4.48 14.12
N TRP A 11 9.91 -3.35 13.92
CA TRP A 11 9.29 -3.00 12.64
C TRP A 11 10.33 -2.82 11.54
N THR A 12 11.43 -2.13 11.82
CA THR A 12 12.54 -1.96 10.86
C THR A 12 13.14 -3.30 10.46
N THR A 13 13.41 -4.19 11.43
CA THR A 13 13.92 -5.53 11.16
C THR A 13 12.93 -6.33 10.31
N PHE A 14 11.63 -6.27 10.62
CA PHE A 14 10.60 -6.92 9.83
C PHE A 14 10.56 -6.42 8.38
N VAL A 15 10.56 -5.10 8.18
CA VAL A 15 10.58 -4.46 6.85
C VAL A 15 11.82 -4.88 6.06
N LEU A 16 13.01 -4.84 6.68
CA LEU A 16 14.25 -5.26 6.03
C LEU A 16 14.24 -6.75 5.66
N TYR A 17 13.71 -7.61 6.52
CA TYR A 17 13.60 -9.04 6.24
C TYR A 17 12.68 -9.32 5.05
N VAL A 18 11.49 -8.71 5.03
CA VAL A 18 10.56 -8.80 3.91
C VAL A 18 11.20 -8.26 2.64
N MET A 19 11.88 -7.11 2.69
CA MET A 19 12.57 -6.51 1.54
C MET A 19 13.59 -7.48 0.94
N VAL A 20 14.45 -8.10 1.76
CA VAL A 20 15.44 -9.07 1.27
C VAL A 20 14.78 -10.28 0.62
N VAL A 21 13.71 -10.81 1.23
CA VAL A 21 12.96 -11.96 0.68
C VAL A 21 12.27 -11.58 -0.63
N TRP A 22 11.58 -10.44 -0.68
CA TRP A 22 10.89 -9.94 -1.88
C TRP A 22 11.84 -9.71 -3.03
N TRP A 23 13.00 -9.10 -2.77
CA TRP A 23 13.98 -8.86 -3.82
C TRP A 23 14.42 -10.17 -4.45
N ARG A 24 14.71 -11.20 -3.65
CA ARG A 24 15.15 -12.51 -4.14
C ARG A 24 14.07 -13.27 -4.91
N HIS A 25 12.80 -13.17 -4.49
CA HIS A 25 11.71 -13.95 -5.08
C HIS A 25 10.94 -13.25 -6.21
N TYR A 26 10.72 -11.94 -6.10
CA TYR A 26 9.91 -11.16 -7.04
C TYR A 26 10.72 -10.10 -7.81
N GLY A 27 11.96 -9.84 -7.38
CA GLY A 27 12.79 -8.78 -7.93
C GLY A 27 12.43 -7.39 -7.40
N TRP A 28 13.34 -6.44 -7.59
CA TRP A 28 13.22 -5.07 -7.06
C TRP A 28 11.97 -4.32 -7.56
N ARG A 29 11.43 -4.67 -8.74
CA ARG A 29 10.24 -4.03 -9.31
C ARG A 29 9.01 -4.24 -8.45
N ASN A 30 8.97 -5.29 -7.61
CA ASN A 30 7.85 -5.52 -6.72
C ASN A 30 7.66 -4.36 -5.73
N PHE A 31 8.72 -3.65 -5.36
CA PHE A 31 8.62 -2.51 -4.44
C PHE A 31 7.89 -1.30 -5.00
N LEU A 32 7.43 -1.35 -6.25
CA LEU A 32 6.62 -0.29 -6.87
C LEU A 32 5.13 -0.36 -6.48
N TRP A 33 4.65 -1.46 -5.89
CA TRP A 33 3.29 -1.51 -5.34
C TRP A 33 3.12 -0.42 -4.27
N PHE A 34 1.97 0.26 -4.27
CA PHE A 34 1.68 1.28 -3.27
C PHE A 34 1.86 0.78 -1.83
N SER A 35 1.41 -0.44 -1.55
CA SER A 35 1.58 -1.11 -0.27
C SER A 35 3.05 -1.30 0.10
N ASP A 36 3.91 -1.73 -0.84
CA ASP A 36 5.34 -1.88 -0.62
C ASP A 36 6.04 -0.52 -0.42
N ILE A 37 5.66 0.52 -1.18
CA ILE A 37 6.17 1.88 -1.01
C ILE A 37 5.83 2.39 0.40
N ALA A 38 4.58 2.22 0.84
CA ALA A 38 4.16 2.65 2.18
C ALA A 38 4.79 1.80 3.28
N PHE A 39 4.94 0.49 3.07
CA PHE A 39 5.60 -0.41 4.00
C PHE A 39 7.07 -0.04 4.19
N LEU A 40 7.82 0.20 3.12
CA LEU A 40 9.20 0.67 3.19
C LEU A 40 9.28 2.10 3.77
N GLY A 41 8.42 3.00 3.31
CA GLY A 41 8.36 4.40 3.74
C GLY A 41 7.93 4.58 5.21
N SER A 42 7.26 3.60 5.79
CA SER A 42 6.88 3.63 7.20
C SER A 42 8.10 3.61 8.14
N VAL A 43 9.24 3.07 7.69
CA VAL A 43 10.50 3.07 8.47
C VAL A 43 11.06 4.48 8.66
N PRO A 44 11.36 5.27 7.61
CA PRO A 44 11.78 6.66 7.82
C PRO A 44 10.70 7.50 8.50
N ALA A 45 9.40 7.26 8.25
CA ALA A 45 8.33 7.93 9.01
C ALA A 45 8.45 7.66 10.52
N LEU A 46 8.76 6.40 10.91
CA LEU A 46 8.94 6.00 12.31
C LEU A 46 10.15 6.64 12.99
N TRP A 47 11.29 6.62 12.30
CA TRP A 47 12.55 7.11 12.86
C TRP A 47 12.62 8.63 12.91
N LEU A 48 12.05 9.31 11.91
CA LEU A 48 11.95 10.77 11.88
C LEU A 48 10.79 11.32 12.70
N GLU A 49 9.93 10.44 13.24
CA GLU A 49 8.69 10.83 13.94
C GLU A 49 7.85 11.81 13.12
N SER A 50 7.77 11.57 11.81
CA SER A 50 7.25 12.55 10.86
C SER A 50 5.76 12.37 10.65
N ALA A 51 4.97 13.27 11.23
CA ALA A 51 3.53 13.40 10.96
C ALA A 51 3.24 13.55 9.46
N ALA A 52 4.04 14.36 8.75
CA ALA A 52 3.90 14.59 7.31
C ALA A 52 4.06 13.30 6.48
N LEU A 53 5.12 12.52 6.72
CA LEU A 53 5.32 11.23 6.04
C LEU A 53 4.22 10.24 6.40
N ALA A 54 3.91 10.08 7.68
CA ALA A 54 2.85 9.19 8.13
C ALA A 54 1.50 9.53 7.49
N SER A 55 1.17 10.82 7.38
CA SER A 55 -0.08 11.31 6.81
C SER A 55 -0.15 11.07 5.30
N ALA A 56 0.93 11.33 4.55
CA ALA A 56 0.98 11.04 3.11
C ALA A 56 0.88 9.54 2.83
N LEU A 57 1.58 8.70 3.61
CA LEU A 57 1.55 7.25 3.45
C LEU A 57 0.18 6.66 3.78
N VAL A 58 -0.42 7.04 4.92
CA VAL A 58 -1.73 6.50 5.32
C VAL A 58 -2.81 6.87 4.31
N VAL A 59 -2.82 8.11 3.77
CA VAL A 59 -3.78 8.49 2.72
C VAL A 59 -3.56 7.68 1.44
N SER A 60 -2.31 7.35 1.13
CA SER A 60 -1.96 6.58 -0.06
C SER A 60 -2.46 5.14 -0.03
N VAL A 61 -2.55 4.51 1.15
CA VAL A 61 -2.78 3.05 1.25
C VAL A 61 -3.89 2.60 2.19
N LEU A 62 -4.41 3.43 3.10
CA LEU A 62 -5.35 2.95 4.12
C LEU A 62 -6.57 2.25 3.52
N LEU A 63 -7.28 2.89 2.60
CA LEU A 63 -8.47 2.30 1.99
C LEU A 63 -8.18 0.99 1.22
N PRO A 64 -7.21 0.91 0.28
CA PRO A 64 -6.94 -0.34 -0.43
C PRO A 64 -6.44 -1.45 0.52
N GLU A 65 -5.69 -1.12 1.56
CA GLU A 65 -5.29 -2.08 2.59
C GLU A 65 -6.50 -2.61 3.38
N LEU A 66 -7.45 -1.74 3.76
CA LEU A 66 -8.70 -2.18 4.42
C LEU A 66 -9.53 -3.09 3.51
N VAL A 67 -9.62 -2.77 2.22
CA VAL A 67 -10.31 -3.62 1.23
C VAL A 67 -9.59 -4.96 1.09
N TRP A 68 -8.26 -4.97 1.05
CA TRP A 68 -7.47 -6.20 1.03
C TRP A 68 -7.71 -7.07 2.28
N ASN A 69 -7.72 -6.45 3.46
CA ASN A 69 -7.98 -7.14 4.73
C ASN A 69 -9.39 -7.75 4.77
N LEU A 70 -10.38 -7.01 4.29
CA LEU A 70 -11.76 -7.50 4.21
C LEU A 70 -11.88 -8.68 3.25
N ASP A 71 -11.29 -8.59 2.06
CA ASP A 71 -11.27 -9.71 1.09
C ASP A 71 -10.57 -10.94 1.67
N PHE A 72 -9.44 -10.76 2.36
CA PHE A 72 -8.68 -11.84 2.99
C PHE A 72 -9.50 -12.52 4.08
N ALA A 73 -10.10 -11.75 4.99
CA ALA A 73 -10.92 -12.27 6.08
C ALA A 73 -12.17 -12.98 5.58
N LEU A 74 -12.91 -12.39 4.63
CA LEU A 74 -14.11 -13.01 4.05
C LEU A 74 -13.76 -14.33 3.37
N ARG A 75 -12.66 -14.39 2.61
CA ARG A 75 -12.23 -15.62 1.95
C ARG A 75 -11.75 -16.67 2.94
N LEU A 76 -11.04 -16.27 3.99
CA LEU A 76 -10.58 -17.18 5.04
C LEU A 76 -11.76 -17.81 5.80
N LEU A 77 -12.79 -17.01 6.12
CA LEU A 77 -13.94 -17.46 6.90
C LEU A 77 -14.97 -18.26 6.08
N SER A 78 -15.22 -17.84 4.83
CA SER A 78 -16.26 -18.46 4.00
C SER A 78 -15.74 -19.51 3.02
N GLY A 79 -14.42 -19.52 2.76
CA GLY A 79 -13.81 -20.29 1.68
C GLY A 79 -14.15 -19.77 0.26
N ARG A 80 -14.95 -18.70 0.14
CA ARG A 80 -15.41 -18.16 -1.14
C ARG A 80 -14.51 -17.04 -1.62
N ARG A 81 -14.26 -17.02 -2.93
CA ARG A 81 -13.51 -15.95 -3.59
C ARG A 81 -14.46 -14.82 -4.00
N PHE A 82 -14.24 -13.62 -3.45
CA PHE A 82 -15.04 -12.43 -3.78
C PHE A 82 -14.30 -11.51 -4.76
N THR A 83 -13.05 -11.18 -4.49
CA THR A 83 -12.20 -10.36 -5.37
C THR A 83 -10.89 -11.09 -5.72
N PRO A 84 -10.13 -10.62 -6.74
CA PRO A 84 -8.81 -11.17 -7.04
C PRO A 84 -7.69 -10.66 -6.12
N LEU A 85 -7.95 -9.71 -5.21
CA LEU A 85 -6.91 -8.98 -4.45
C LEU A 85 -6.02 -9.91 -3.62
N THR A 86 -6.62 -10.92 -3.01
CA THR A 86 -5.93 -11.87 -2.14
C THR A 86 -5.71 -13.24 -2.78
N ASP A 87 -5.92 -13.39 -4.10
CA ASP A 87 -5.78 -14.68 -4.80
C ASP A 87 -4.47 -15.39 -4.47
N TYR A 88 -3.39 -14.62 -4.45
CA TYR A 88 -2.04 -15.12 -4.19
C TYR A 88 -1.86 -15.69 -2.76
N MET A 89 -2.68 -15.29 -1.79
CA MET A 89 -2.65 -15.81 -0.42
C MET A 89 -3.19 -17.24 -0.31
N PHE A 90 -3.94 -17.70 -1.30
CA PHE A 90 -4.60 -19.01 -1.31
C PHE A 90 -4.06 -19.94 -2.42
N GLU A 91 -3.04 -19.51 -3.16
CA GLU A 91 -2.29 -20.35 -4.10
C GLU A 91 -1.49 -21.41 -3.35
N ARG A 92 -1.78 -22.70 -3.60
CA ARG A 92 -1.09 -23.82 -2.95
C ARG A 92 0.40 -23.87 -3.28
N GLU A 93 0.75 -23.51 -4.51
CA GLU A 93 2.11 -23.52 -5.03
C GLU A 93 2.97 -22.37 -4.46
N ARG A 94 2.34 -21.32 -3.92
CA ARG A 94 3.07 -20.20 -3.34
C ARG A 94 3.61 -20.60 -1.95
N PRO A 95 4.94 -20.45 -1.72
CA PRO A 95 5.54 -20.79 -0.43
C PRO A 95 4.82 -20.12 0.75
N LEU A 96 4.62 -20.88 1.83
CA LEU A 96 3.96 -20.40 3.04
C LEU A 96 4.66 -19.16 3.62
N LEU A 97 6.00 -19.10 3.54
CA LEU A 97 6.77 -17.95 3.97
C LEU A 97 6.33 -16.67 3.24
N LEU A 98 6.19 -16.70 1.91
CA LEU A 98 5.81 -15.52 1.14
C LEU A 98 4.40 -15.06 1.52
N ARG A 99 3.46 -16.01 1.64
CA ARG A 99 2.10 -15.70 2.10
C ARG A 99 2.08 -15.14 3.52
N GLY A 100 2.86 -15.70 4.43
CA GLY A 100 2.99 -15.21 5.80
C GLY A 100 3.57 -13.79 5.87
N LEU A 101 4.59 -13.49 5.06
CA LEU A 101 5.18 -12.15 5.00
C LEU A 101 4.24 -11.12 4.36
N SER A 102 3.41 -11.52 3.41
CA SER A 102 2.36 -10.66 2.85
C SER A 102 1.30 -10.25 3.88
N LEU A 103 1.23 -10.88 5.05
CA LEU A 103 0.38 -10.40 6.15
C LEU A 103 0.84 -9.06 6.73
N PHE A 104 1.93 -8.46 6.24
CA PHE A 104 2.22 -7.05 6.50
C PHE A 104 1.04 -6.14 6.12
N HIS A 105 0.21 -6.51 5.14
CA HIS A 105 -1.03 -5.81 4.80
C HIS A 105 -2.01 -5.69 5.99
N VAL A 106 -1.98 -6.64 6.92
CA VAL A 106 -2.78 -6.59 8.16
C VAL A 106 -2.16 -5.60 9.15
N LEU A 107 -0.83 -5.55 9.22
CA LEU A 107 -0.08 -4.76 10.19
C LEU A 107 0.11 -3.30 9.77
N LEU A 108 0.24 -3.02 8.47
CA LEU A 108 0.59 -1.71 7.95
C LEU A 108 -0.46 -0.63 8.28
N PRO A 109 -1.77 -0.85 8.08
CA PRO A 109 -2.80 0.14 8.41
C PRO A 109 -2.79 0.58 9.88
N PRO A 110 -2.85 -0.32 10.88
CA PRO A 110 -2.82 0.09 12.28
C PRO A 110 -1.50 0.75 12.66
N VAL A 111 -0.37 0.37 12.04
CA VAL A 111 0.93 1.01 12.29
C VAL A 111 0.96 2.44 11.77
N LEU A 112 0.48 2.71 10.55
CA LEU A 112 0.38 4.07 10.01
C LEU A 112 -0.62 4.93 10.79
N LEU A 113 -1.76 4.36 11.19
CA LEU A 113 -2.73 5.05 12.04
C LEU A 113 -2.16 5.36 13.43
N TRP A 114 -1.35 4.46 14.00
CA TRP A 114 -0.67 4.71 15.28
C TRP A 114 0.34 5.86 15.17
N MET A 115 1.10 5.95 14.06
CA MET A 115 1.98 7.10 13.81
C MET A 115 1.21 8.42 13.74
N VAL A 116 0.09 8.44 13.00
CA VAL A 116 -0.78 9.63 12.92
C VAL A 116 -1.39 9.98 14.28
N ALA A 117 -1.83 8.99 15.06
CA ALA A 117 -2.33 9.23 16.42
C ALA A 117 -1.22 9.70 17.39
N ALA A 118 0.03 9.29 17.16
CA ALA A 118 1.17 9.66 17.99
C ALA A 118 1.65 11.10 17.74
N TRP A 119 1.73 11.51 16.47
CA TRP A 119 2.39 12.76 16.03
C TRP A 119 1.45 13.78 15.37
N GLY A 120 0.19 13.41 15.14
CA GLY A 120 -0.81 14.24 14.51
C GLY A 120 -0.99 13.95 13.02
N TYR A 121 -2.15 14.37 12.50
CA TYR A 121 -2.47 14.32 11.08
C TYR A 121 -2.11 15.64 10.40
N ASP A 122 -1.17 15.62 9.46
CA ASP A 122 -0.79 16.80 8.69
C ASP A 122 -1.66 16.93 7.44
N ALA A 123 -2.77 17.64 7.61
CA ALA A 123 -3.75 17.85 6.55
C ALA A 123 -3.22 18.73 5.39
N ALA A 124 -2.15 19.49 5.58
CA ALA A 124 -1.54 20.30 4.52
C ALA A 124 -0.70 19.43 3.57
N VAL A 125 -0.10 18.34 4.08
CA VAL A 125 0.80 17.48 3.31
C VAL A 125 0.14 16.16 2.88
N ALA A 126 -0.84 15.65 3.60
CA ALA A 126 -1.37 14.30 3.39
C ALA A 126 -1.86 14.03 1.95
N LEU A 127 -2.84 14.81 1.47
CA LEU A 127 -3.39 14.65 0.12
C LEU A 127 -2.38 15.02 -0.99
N PRO A 128 -1.66 16.16 -0.93
CA PRO A 128 -0.64 16.46 -1.93
C PRO A 128 0.49 15.42 -1.97
N GLY A 129 0.89 14.88 -0.82
CA GLY A 129 1.90 13.83 -0.71
C GLY A 129 1.45 12.52 -1.35
N ALA A 130 0.21 12.10 -1.11
CA ALA A 130 -0.37 10.91 -1.75
C ALA A 130 -0.50 11.09 -3.27
N MET A 131 -0.93 12.27 -3.72
CA MET A 131 -0.97 12.62 -5.14
C MET A 131 0.42 12.59 -5.77
N LEU A 132 1.43 13.19 -5.14
CA LEU A 132 2.81 13.15 -5.64
C LEU A 132 3.33 11.71 -5.74
N LEU A 133 3.09 10.92 -4.69
CA LEU A 133 3.48 9.52 -4.65
C LEU A 133 2.85 8.75 -5.82
N ALA A 134 1.55 8.92 -6.08
CA ALA A 134 0.88 8.28 -7.21
C ALA A 134 1.35 8.80 -8.57
N ALA A 135 1.60 10.10 -8.70
CA ALA A 135 2.10 10.71 -9.92
C ALA A 135 3.49 10.16 -10.31
N CYS A 136 4.29 9.72 -9.33
CA CYS A 136 5.55 9.02 -9.56
C CYS A 136 5.36 7.50 -9.72
N ALA A 137 4.64 6.88 -8.80
CA ALA A 137 4.53 5.42 -8.71
C ALA A 137 3.79 4.80 -9.89
N LEU A 138 2.72 5.42 -10.40
CA LEU A 138 1.95 4.87 -11.51
C LEU A 138 2.75 4.83 -12.82
N PRO A 139 3.39 5.93 -13.29
CA PRO A 139 4.29 5.86 -14.44
C PRO A 139 5.43 4.86 -14.23
N CYS A 140 6.11 4.89 -13.07
CA CYS A 140 7.20 3.96 -12.78
C CYS A 140 6.75 2.49 -12.83
N SER A 141 5.59 2.17 -12.23
CA SER A 141 4.98 0.84 -12.26
C SER A 141 4.71 0.37 -13.69
N ARG A 142 4.22 1.26 -14.55
CA ARG A 142 3.93 0.92 -15.94
C ARG A 142 5.18 0.69 -16.77
N TYR A 143 6.14 1.61 -16.68
CA TYR A 143 7.33 1.62 -17.55
C TYR A 143 8.39 0.60 -17.11
N LEU A 144 8.54 0.38 -15.80
CA LEU A 144 9.54 -0.54 -15.26
C LEU A 144 8.95 -1.94 -15.04
N GLY A 145 7.65 -2.04 -14.77
CA GLY A 145 6.94 -3.30 -14.61
C GLY A 145 6.55 -3.95 -15.94
N THR A 146 5.97 -5.15 -15.85
CA THR A 146 5.47 -5.90 -17.00
C THR A 146 3.94 -6.05 -16.94
N PRO A 147 3.25 -6.29 -18.08
CA PRO A 147 1.81 -6.58 -18.07
C PRO A 147 1.43 -7.79 -17.21
N ALA A 148 2.33 -8.77 -17.07
CA ALA A 148 2.13 -9.94 -16.23
C ALA A 148 2.13 -9.58 -14.73
N GLN A 149 3.00 -8.66 -14.31
CA GLN A 149 3.03 -8.16 -12.94
C GLN A 149 1.85 -7.23 -12.64
N ASN A 150 1.46 -6.41 -13.63
CA ASN A 150 0.36 -5.45 -13.55
C ASN A 150 0.36 -4.61 -12.26
N ILE A 151 1.55 -4.13 -11.87
CA ILE A 151 1.77 -3.39 -10.63
C ILE A 151 0.85 -2.16 -10.62
N ASN A 152 0.13 -1.97 -9.51
CA ASN A 152 -0.86 -0.91 -9.31
C ASN A 152 -1.92 -0.82 -10.43
N TRP A 153 -2.25 -1.94 -11.08
CA TRP A 153 -3.20 -2.01 -12.21
C TRP A 153 -2.82 -1.15 -13.41
N THR A 154 -1.54 -0.84 -13.59
CA THR A 154 -1.12 0.10 -14.63
C THR A 154 -1.21 -0.45 -16.05
N HIS A 155 -1.43 -1.76 -16.24
CA HIS A 155 -1.63 -2.42 -17.53
C HIS A 155 -3.05 -2.98 -17.74
N ALA A 156 -3.76 -3.30 -16.65
CA ALA A 156 -5.09 -3.89 -16.70
C ALA A 156 -5.88 -3.63 -15.41
N PHE A 157 -7.20 -3.45 -15.53
CA PHE A 157 -8.09 -3.45 -14.36
C PHE A 157 -8.51 -4.90 -14.04
N GLY A 158 -7.98 -5.45 -12.96
CA GLY A 158 -8.11 -6.87 -12.65
C GLY A 158 -7.46 -7.75 -13.74
N ARG A 159 -8.22 -8.69 -14.31
CA ARG A 159 -7.75 -9.57 -15.40
C ARG A 159 -8.07 -9.05 -16.80
N ARG A 160 -8.72 -7.88 -16.93
CA ARG A 160 -9.17 -7.35 -18.23
C ARG A 160 -8.15 -6.34 -18.77
N PRO A 161 -7.47 -6.65 -19.89
CA PRO A 161 -6.56 -5.69 -20.52
C PRO A 161 -7.31 -4.42 -20.92
N VAL A 162 -6.70 -3.26 -20.68
CA VAL A 162 -7.27 -1.99 -21.10
C VAL A 162 -6.72 -1.63 -22.48
N ARG A 163 -7.63 -1.41 -23.45
CA ARG A 163 -7.29 -1.10 -24.84
C ARG A 163 -7.07 0.40 -25.13
N TRP A 164 -6.95 1.22 -24.08
CA TRP A 164 -6.75 2.66 -24.20
C TRP A 164 -5.28 3.00 -24.47
N PRO A 165 -4.99 4.18 -25.04
CA PRO A 165 -3.64 4.71 -25.05
C PRO A 165 -3.05 4.74 -23.63
N ALA A 166 -1.78 4.34 -23.51
CA ALA A 166 -1.08 4.19 -22.23
C ALA A 166 -1.24 5.40 -21.29
N TRP A 167 -1.01 6.60 -21.83
CA TRP A 167 -1.09 7.84 -21.09
C TRP A 167 -2.53 8.16 -20.64
N CYS A 168 -3.53 7.94 -21.51
CA CYS A 168 -4.95 8.12 -21.16
C CYS A 168 -5.32 7.24 -19.98
N TYR A 169 -4.90 5.97 -20.02
CA TYR A 169 -5.20 5.03 -18.95
C TYR A 169 -4.51 5.42 -17.64
N LEU A 170 -3.25 5.83 -17.68
CA LEU A 170 -2.55 6.30 -16.49
C LEU A 170 -3.19 7.55 -15.88
N VAL A 171 -3.60 8.53 -16.70
CA VAL A 171 -4.30 9.73 -16.22
C VAL A 171 -5.65 9.37 -15.58
N ALA A 172 -6.43 8.49 -16.23
CA ALA A 172 -7.70 8.02 -15.68
C ALA A 172 -7.52 7.23 -14.38
N LEU A 173 -6.48 6.39 -14.32
CA LEU A 173 -6.14 5.62 -13.12
C LEU A 173 -5.69 6.52 -11.98
N PHE A 174 -4.83 7.51 -12.26
CA PHE A 174 -4.43 8.53 -11.30
C PHE A 174 -5.63 9.29 -10.75
N ALA A 175 -6.50 9.80 -11.64
CA ALA A 175 -7.74 10.48 -11.24
C ALA A 175 -8.64 9.57 -10.39
N GLY A 176 -8.74 8.28 -10.74
CA GLY A 176 -9.46 7.28 -9.95
C GLY A 176 -8.90 7.12 -8.54
N PHE A 177 -7.57 6.98 -8.39
CA PHE A 177 -6.93 6.93 -7.07
C PHE A 177 -7.18 8.22 -6.27
N VAL A 178 -7.02 9.39 -6.89
CA VAL A 178 -7.27 10.67 -6.20
C VAL A 178 -8.71 10.76 -5.71
N LEU A 179 -9.68 10.56 -6.60
CA LEU A 179 -11.09 10.80 -6.30
C LEU A 179 -11.72 9.71 -5.43
N LEU A 180 -11.34 8.45 -5.63
CA LEU A 180 -11.99 7.30 -4.98
C LEU A 180 -11.20 6.73 -3.81
N VAL A 181 -9.91 7.07 -3.68
CA VAL A 181 -9.05 6.56 -2.61
C VAL A 181 -8.54 7.71 -1.73
N TYR A 182 -7.82 8.67 -2.29
CA TYR A 182 -7.08 9.64 -1.48
C TYR A 182 -7.97 10.71 -0.87
N VAL A 183 -8.85 11.33 -1.67
CA VAL A 183 -9.81 12.34 -1.16
C VAL A 183 -10.70 11.77 -0.06
N PRO A 184 -11.41 10.63 -0.23
CA PRO A 184 -12.27 10.12 0.85
C PRO A 184 -11.48 9.72 2.09
N THR A 185 -10.26 9.18 1.92
CA THR A 185 -9.39 8.84 3.05
C THR A 185 -8.93 10.09 3.80
N ASP A 186 -8.46 11.12 3.09
CA ASP A 186 -8.03 12.39 3.67
C ASP A 186 -9.19 13.08 4.41
N LEU A 187 -10.39 13.12 3.82
CA LEU A 187 -11.57 13.67 4.48
C LEU A 187 -11.95 12.92 5.76
N LEU A 188 -11.92 11.58 5.74
CA LEU A 188 -12.16 10.75 6.92
C LEU A 188 -11.13 11.04 8.01
N LEU A 189 -9.84 11.07 7.67
CA LEU A 189 -8.76 11.32 8.64
C LEU A 189 -8.85 12.73 9.22
N ARG A 190 -9.16 13.75 8.41
CA ARG A 190 -9.47 15.12 8.91
C ARG A 190 -10.67 15.17 9.83
N ALA A 191 -11.65 14.28 9.68
CA ALA A 191 -12.83 14.25 10.52
C ALA A 191 -12.54 13.64 11.89
N ILE A 192 -11.70 12.59 11.93
CA ILE A 192 -11.39 11.86 13.18
C ILE A 192 -10.16 12.38 13.93
N ALA A 193 -9.27 13.12 13.27
CA ALA A 193 -8.06 13.70 13.88
C ALA A 193 -8.28 15.12 14.43
N ARG A 194 -9.52 15.62 14.43
CA ARG A 194 -9.94 16.82 15.16
C ARG A 194 -10.04 16.52 16.65
#